data_AF-A0AAE2WIS7-F1
#
_entry.id   AF-A0AAE2WIS7-F1
#
_cell.length_a   1.000
_cell.length_b   1.000
_cell.length_c   1.000
_cell.angle_alpha   90.00
_cell.angle_beta   90.00
_cell.angle_gamma   90.00
#
_symmetry.space_group_name_H-M   'P 1'
#
loop_
_entity.id
_entity.type
_entity.pdbx_description
1 polymer ?
#
loop_
_entity_poly.entity_id
_entity_poly.type
_entity_poly.pdbx_seq_one_letter_code
_entity_poly.pdbx_strand_id
1 'polypeptide(L)'
;RLNELFRYAASVELIEFNPADSLALRFSKPKKQNMTALPPDDLPRFMVALAIASIRLETRMLIEGQLLTWVRPCEAVRARLCDID
;
A
#
# COMPACT_ATOMS: atom_id res chain seq x y z
N ARG A 1 12.83 8.55 7.04
CA ARG A 1 12.43 9.59 8.04
C ARG A 1 13.58 9.92 8.99
N LEU A 2 14.30 8.94 9.56
CA LEU A 2 15.48 9.21 10.41
C LEU A 2 16.59 10.00 9.69
N ASN A 3 16.92 9.63 8.45
CA ASN A 3 17.92 10.34 7.65
C ASN A 3 17.55 11.82 7.42
N GLU A 4 16.27 12.09 7.15
CA GLU A 4 15.76 13.44 6.96
C GLU A 4 15.82 14.28 8.24
N LEU A 5 15.58 13.66 9.40
CA LEU A 5 15.71 14.33 10.70
C LEU A 5 17.15 14.79 10.95
N PHE A 6 18.12 13.90 10.73
CA PHE A 6 19.54 14.24 10.91
C PHE A 6 20.06 15.21 9.84
N ARG A 7 19.54 15.15 8.61
CA ARG A 7 19.82 16.17 7.59
C ARG A 7 19.33 17.54 8.01
N TYR A 8 18.12 17.62 8.55
CA TYR A 8 17.59 18.88 9.08
C TYR A 8 18.44 19.39 10.26
N ALA A 9 18.75 18.52 11.24
CA ALA A 9 19.58 18.91 12.38
C ALA A 9 20.98 19.40 11.97
N ALA A 10 21.60 18.78 10.95
CA ALA A 10 22.87 19.24 10.41
C ALA A 10 22.73 20.58 9.66
N SER A 11 21.63 20.79 8.92
CA SER A 11 21.41 22.04 8.19
C SER A 11 21.13 23.24 9.10
N VAL A 12 20.64 22.99 10.32
CA VAL A 12 20.47 24.02 11.36
C VAL A 12 21.61 24.01 12.40
N GLU A 13 22.72 23.33 12.09
CA GLU A 13 23.95 23.30 12.89
C GLU A 13 23.78 22.75 14.32
N LEU A 14 22.73 21.96 14.58
CA LEU A 14 22.55 21.27 15.86
C LEU A 14 23.49 20.07 16.01
N ILE A 15 23.98 19.54 14.89
CA ILE A 15 24.99 18.47 14.82
C ILE A 15 25.97 18.78 13.69
N GLU A 16 27.23 18.36 13.82
CA GLU A 16 28.26 18.60 12.81
C GLU A 16 28.11 17.71 11.56
N PHE A 17 27.58 16.50 11.72
CA PHE A 17 27.43 15.54 10.63
C PHE A 17 26.19 14.66 10.80
N ASN A 18 25.66 14.14 9.69
CA ASN A 18 24.53 13.23 9.67
C ASN A 18 24.98 11.76 9.88
N PRO A 19 24.74 11.14 11.05
CA PRO A 19 25.18 9.76 11.32
C PRO A 19 24.41 8.69 10.51
N ALA A 20 23.30 9.06 9.87
CA ALA A 20 22.45 8.14 9.10
C ALA A 20 22.71 8.19 7.58
N ASP A 21 23.61 9.03 7.08
CA ASP A 21 23.72 9.33 5.64
C ASP A 21 24.12 8.10 4.80
N SER A 22 24.95 7.21 5.36
CA SER A 22 25.37 5.95 4.73
C SER A 22 24.63 4.72 5.28
N LEU A 23 23.68 4.90 6.20
CA LEU A 23 23.03 3.81 6.91
C LEU A 23 22.28 2.86 5.95
N ALA A 24 21.65 3.42 4.90
CA ALA A 24 20.95 2.63 3.88
C ALA A 24 21.88 1.73 3.04
N LEU A 25 23.16 2.07 2.92
CA LEU A 25 24.16 1.27 2.18
C LEU A 25 24.64 0.06 2.97
N ARG A 26 24.49 0.09 4.31
CA ARG A 26 24.90 -0.99 5.22
C ARG A 26 23.88 -2.13 5.28
N PHE A 27 22.67 -1.89 4.80
CA PHE A 27 21.62 -2.91 4.72
C PHE A 27 21.53 -3.46 3.30
N SER A 28 21.40 -4.78 3.19
CA SER A 28 21.06 -5.40 1.92
C SER A 28 19.68 -4.91 1.48
N LYS A 29 19.58 -4.39 0.25
CA LYS A 29 18.28 -4.03 -0.31
C LYS A 29 17.46 -5.31 -0.41
N PRO A 30 16.22 -5.34 0.11
CA PRO A 30 15.34 -6.48 -0.13
C PRO A 30 15.17 -6.66 -1.63
N LYS A 31 15.16 -7.91 -2.09
CA LYS A 31 14.86 -8.21 -3.50
C LYS A 31 13.46 -7.68 -3.79
N LYS A 32 13.34 -6.82 -4.80
CA LYS A 32 12.05 -6.26 -5.21
C LYS A 32 11.17 -7.40 -5.73
N GLN A 33 10.11 -7.71 -4.99
CA GLN A 33 9.06 -8.61 -5.45
C GLN A 33 7.92 -7.74 -5.99
N ASN A 34 7.63 -7.87 -7.28
CA ASN A 34 6.46 -7.22 -7.87
C ASN A 34 5.21 -8.02 -7.48
N MET A 35 4.13 -7.33 -7.12
CA MET A 35 2.81 -7.96 -7.01
C MET A 35 2.23 -8.06 -8.41
N THR A 36 2.30 -9.24 -9.01
CA THR A 36 1.71 -9.49 -10.34
C THR A 36 0.20 -9.31 -10.28
N ALA A 37 -0.36 -8.66 -11.30
CA ALA A 37 -1.80 -8.53 -11.44
C ALA A 37 -2.45 -9.91 -11.57
N LEU A 38 -3.71 -10.03 -11.10
CA LEU A 38 -4.53 -11.20 -11.34
C LEU A 38 -4.79 -11.33 -12.85
N PRO A 39 -4.43 -12.44 -13.50
CA PRO A 39 -4.77 -12.66 -14.90
C PRO A 39 -6.30 -12.63 -15.11
N PRO A 40 -6.81 -12.08 -16.23
CA PRO A 40 -8.24 -12.07 -16.51
C PRO A 40 -8.88 -13.47 -16.47
N ASP A 41 -8.16 -14.48 -16.93
CA ASP A 41 -8.63 -15.88 -16.97
C ASP A 41 -8.80 -16.48 -15.57
N ASP A 42 -8.12 -15.94 -14.56
CA ASP A 42 -8.24 -16.35 -13.16
C ASP A 42 -9.37 -15.62 -12.42
N LEU A 43 -9.92 -14.54 -12.98
CA LEU A 43 -10.97 -13.75 -12.34
C LEU A 43 -12.23 -14.57 -12.01
N PRO A 44 -12.75 -15.45 -12.90
CA PRO A 44 -13.91 -16.27 -12.56
C PRO A 44 -13.67 -17.16 -11.33
N ARG A 45 -12.48 -17.77 -11.25
CA ARG A 45 -12.08 -18.61 -10.10
C ARG A 45 -11.99 -17.79 -8.82
N PHE A 46 -11.43 -16.59 -8.92
CA PHE A 46 -11.37 -15.65 -7.80
C PHE A 46 -12.77 -15.25 -7.30
N MET A 47 -13.69 -14.91 -8.21
CA MET A 47 -15.05 -14.51 -7.85
C MET A 47 -15.81 -15.63 -7.12
N VAL A 48 -15.67 -16.88 -7.56
CA VAL A 48 -16.25 -18.04 -6.86
C VAL A 48 -15.66 -18.19 -5.46
N ALA A 49 -14.33 -18.13 -5.34
CA ALA A 49 -13.65 -18.22 -4.04
C ALA A 49 -14.08 -17.10 -3.09
N LEU A 50 -14.23 -15.87 -3.59
CA LEU A 50 -14.69 -14.72 -2.81
C LEU A 50 -16.14 -14.87 -2.33
N ALA A 51 -17.02 -15.43 -3.17
CA ALA A 51 -18.43 -15.65 -2.84
C ALA A 51 -18.64 -16.67 -1.72
N ILE A 52 -17.78 -17.69 -1.62
CA ILE A 52 -17.86 -18.74 -0.59
C ILE A 52 -16.91 -18.52 0.60
N ALA A 53 -16.06 -17.49 0.54
CA ALA A 53 -15.12 -17.20 1.61
C ALA A 53 -15.86 -16.88 2.92
N SER A 54 -15.37 -17.45 4.02
CA SER A 54 -15.82 -17.12 5.38
C SER A 54 -15.20 -15.79 5.83
N ILE A 55 -15.77 -14.70 5.32
CA ILE A 55 -15.37 -13.33 5.62
C ILE A 55 -16.60 -12.47 5.87
N ARG A 56 -16.36 -11.30 6.47
CA ARG A 56 -17.36 -10.25 6.63
C ARG A 56 -17.94 -9.80 5.29
N LEU A 57 -19.25 -9.55 5.26
CA LEU A 57 -19.96 -9.10 4.06
C LEU A 57 -19.38 -7.78 3.54
N GLU A 58 -19.01 -6.88 4.45
CA GLU A 58 -18.44 -5.57 4.12
C GLU A 58 -17.09 -5.72 3.39
N THR A 59 -16.25 -6.67 3.82
CA THR A 59 -14.98 -6.97 3.16
C THR A 59 -15.21 -7.51 1.75
N ARG A 60 -16.21 -8.40 1.58
CA ARG A 60 -16.58 -8.93 0.26
C ARG A 60 -17.03 -7.83 -0.69
N MET A 61 -18.00 -7.02 -0.27
CA MET A 61 -18.52 -5.89 -1.05
C MET A 61 -17.42 -4.89 -1.42
N LEU A 62 -16.49 -4.63 -0.50
CA LEU A 62 -15.37 -3.73 -0.77
C LEU A 62 -14.44 -4.29 -1.85
N ILE A 63 -14.08 -5.58 -1.81
CA ILE A 63 -13.26 -6.22 -2.85
C ILE A 63 -13.97 -6.17 -4.21
N GLU A 64 -15.26 -6.49 -4.25
CA GLU A 64 -16.07 -6.43 -5.49
C GLU A 64 -16.13 -5.00 -6.04
N GLY A 65 -16.41 -4.01 -5.18
CA GLY A 65 -16.43 -2.60 -5.56
C GLY A 65 -15.09 -2.11 -6.11
N GLN A 66 -13.98 -2.54 -5.51
CA GLN A 66 -12.63 -2.23 -6.01
C GLN A 66 -12.34 -2.86 -7.37
N LEU A 67 -12.83 -4.07 -7.64
CA LEU A 67 -12.68 -4.70 -8.95
C LEU A 67 -13.44 -3.94 -10.04
N LEU A 68 -14.60 -3.37 -9.72
CA LEU A 68 -15.45 -2.62 -10.65
C LEU A 68 -14.94 -1.19 -10.93
N THR A 69 -14.28 -0.57 -9.96
CA THR A 69 -13.95 0.87 -10.01
C THR A 69 -12.44 1.15 -10.09
N TRP A 70 -11.60 0.14 -9.84
CA TRP A 70 -10.14 0.25 -9.77
C TRP A 70 -9.61 1.32 -8.79
N VAL A 71 -10.42 1.73 -7.82
CA VAL A 71 -9.97 2.65 -6.76
C VAL A 71 -8.98 1.95 -5.84
N ARG A 72 -8.03 2.73 -5.31
CA ARG A 72 -7.04 2.19 -4.36
C ARG A 72 -7.76 1.76 -3.07
N PRO A 73 -7.25 0.75 -2.33
CA PRO A 73 -7.89 0.30 -1.08
C PRO A 73 -8.17 1.41 -0.09
N CYS A 74 -7.25 2.37 0.02
CA CYS A 74 -7.40 3.52 0.91
C CYS A 74 -8.49 4.52 0.49
N GLU A 75 -8.86 4.54 -0.78
CA GLU A 75 -9.94 5.37 -1.33
C GLU A 75 -11.27 4.63 -1.14
N ALA A 76 -11.32 3.32 -1.47
CA ALA A 76 -12.51 2.48 -1.29
C ALA A 76 -13.04 2.51 0.15
N VAL A 77 -12.16 2.35 1.14
CA VAL A 77 -12.54 2.30 2.57
C VAL A 77 -13.07 3.66 3.06
N ARG A 78 -12.71 4.76 2.39
CA ARG A 78 -13.11 6.12 2.79
C ARG A 78 -14.31 6.63 2.00
N ALA A 79 -14.77 5.90 0.99
CA ALA A 79 -15.90 6.29 0.18
C ALA A 79 -17.18 6.36 1.05
N ARG A 80 -17.90 7.46 0.91
CA ARG A 80 -19.19 7.70 1.54
C ARG A 80 -20.24 7.82 0.45
N LEU A 81 -21.51 7.67 0.83
CA LEU A 81 -22.62 7.80 -0.11
C LEU A 81 -22.66 9.19 -0.78
N CYS A 82 -22.22 10.25 -0.09
CA CYS A 82 -22.13 11.59 -0.69
C CYS A 82 -21.04 11.74 -1.76
N ASP A 83 -20.15 10.76 -1.91
CA ASP A 83 -19.10 10.76 -2.92
C ASP A 83 -19.55 10.06 -4.22
N ILE A 84 -20.82 9.60 -4.28
CA ILE A 84 -21.44 8.85 -5.39
C ILE A 84 -22.68 9.62 -5.87
N ASP A 85 -22.79 9.89 -7.17
CA ASP A 85 -23.93 10.55 -7.84
C ASP A 85 -24.95 9.52 -8.35
#